data_AF-A0A0D2HD86-F1
#
_entry.id   AF-A0A0D2HD86-F1
#
_cell.length_a   1.000
_cell.length_b   1.000
_cell.length_c   1.000
_cell.angle_alpha   90.00
_cell.angle_beta   90.00
_cell.angle_gamma   90.00
#
_symmetry.space_group_name_H-M   'P 1'
#
loop_
_entity.id
_entity.type
_entity.pdbx_description
1 polymer ?
#
loop_
_entity_poly.entity_id
_entity_poly.type
_entity_poly.pdbx_seq_one_letter_code
_entity_poly.pdbx_strand_id
1 'polypeptide(L)'
;MTPEELARFASDVRLFSPEDIDRLHRVLFRLQEASVDFTPAAIEREYKSICLESHVSTQYDDPCLQWLLDLLETDPEIPLNEKFLDVLQEANIVLTTDGTSTEAATDYEEDYKGRVDNDVSIPVRPVTPDSIDSINENDPLWQQAVALDNRKLASQALEQWRHKLQLQRAAYLEYEDPAMNAVADSLYLRNLARKVLSHWRNTVAEIRQMDNVADDFRMRRDAAFSLKNWTLATREMLFVKVRDEKILRKTLEKWQEKTASVKQMEAAAADFRDRQALQNVLVKMVAKRSQIRQAESQAVLVYEGNLSRKTLHTWVVQLDHIRLNERRAEAAADYFASKHILQKWREKARFRIEERKALEARKHVLSFTYFHKWRAATRKSKEAKYTEAYKTMRRRVKMNIARTALIVWREKATQMRQMDVTAQEFRARKDVESARRTAHGAIITMFNKAEQVQEANLQADAFFRKNLIERLHIFGSNWLVPTRQVLENQRRADEYRSTRTASYAVQMLRNWRNAAFRTKRLEEDADVLFHRNEKRRALGFLQKWRQASAGSNSEEAVREVSLVPATPAARRNQLLASTTPAYTPAVGLFGRNDDAVEEEE
;
A
#
# COMPACT_ATOMS: atom_id res chain seq x y z
N MET A 1 34.25 54.92 -7.90
CA MET A 1 33.49 56.04 -7.34
C MET A 1 34.16 57.34 -7.77
N THR A 2 33.41 58.32 -8.26
CA THR A 2 33.99 59.62 -8.65
C THR A 2 34.31 60.47 -7.41
N PRO A 3 35.30 61.37 -7.44
CA PRO A 3 35.64 62.20 -6.28
C PRO A 3 34.47 63.09 -5.81
N GLU A 4 33.56 63.47 -6.71
CA GLU A 4 32.35 64.25 -6.38
C GLU A 4 31.34 63.42 -5.57
N GLU A 5 31.11 62.15 -5.96
CA GLU A 5 30.27 61.22 -5.21
C GLU A 5 30.89 60.89 -3.84
N LEU A 6 32.21 60.69 -3.80
CA LEU A 6 32.96 60.42 -2.57
C LEU A 6 32.81 61.58 -1.57
N ALA A 7 33.00 62.82 -2.02
CA ALA A 7 32.80 64.01 -1.19
C ALA A 7 31.35 64.14 -0.68
N ARG A 8 30.36 63.77 -1.51
CA ARG A 8 28.95 63.75 -1.11
C ARG A 8 28.69 62.74 0.00
N PHE A 9 29.08 61.48 -0.19
CA PHE A 9 28.92 60.44 0.84
C PHE A 9 29.68 60.80 2.12
N ALA A 10 30.88 61.39 2.03
CA ALA A 10 31.66 61.86 3.18
C ALA A 10 30.94 62.99 3.94
N SER A 11 30.27 63.90 3.23
CA SER A 11 29.47 64.96 3.86
C SER A 11 28.25 64.40 4.60
N ASP A 12 27.60 63.37 4.05
CA ASP A 12 26.45 62.72 4.66
C ASP A 12 26.86 61.92 5.91
N VAL A 13 27.98 61.18 5.87
CA VAL A 13 28.47 60.40 7.03
C VAL A 13 28.88 61.29 8.20
N ARG A 14 29.37 62.50 7.94
CA ARG A 14 29.71 63.46 9.01
C ARG A 14 28.48 63.90 9.82
N LEU A 15 27.27 63.69 9.32
CA LEU A 15 26.02 63.97 10.04
C LEU A 15 25.58 62.80 10.92
N PHE A 16 26.18 61.60 10.76
CA PHE A 16 25.84 60.43 11.55
C PHE A 16 26.50 60.47 12.93
N SER A 17 25.80 59.91 13.91
CA SER A 17 26.39 59.76 15.24
C SER A 17 27.51 58.71 15.21
N PRO A 18 28.49 58.76 16.14
CA PRO A 18 29.51 57.72 16.23
C PRO A 18 28.90 56.32 16.38
N GLU A 19 27.79 56.19 17.11
CA GLU A 19 27.07 54.93 17.28
C GLU A 19 26.47 54.40 15.98
N ASP A 20 26.03 55.29 15.10
CA ASP A 20 25.51 54.93 13.78
C ASP A 20 26.63 54.50 12.84
N ILE A 21 27.79 55.16 12.90
CA ILE A 21 28.99 54.77 12.13
C ILE A 21 29.49 53.39 12.59
N ASP A 22 29.56 53.15 13.90
CA ASP A 22 29.93 51.83 14.44
C ASP A 22 28.91 50.76 14.03
N ARG A 23 27.62 51.10 14.00
CA ARG A 23 26.56 50.21 13.52
C ARG A 23 26.78 49.82 12.05
N LEU A 24 27.05 50.79 11.18
CA LEU A 24 27.34 50.55 9.76
C LEU A 24 28.58 49.66 9.59
N HIS A 25 29.64 49.94 10.34
CA HIS A 25 30.86 49.13 10.30
C HIS A 25 30.61 47.68 10.76
N ARG A 26 29.82 47.47 11.82
CA ARG A 26 29.44 46.11 12.29
C ARG A 26 28.64 45.33 11.26
N VAL A 27 27.74 45.98 10.52
CA VAL A 27 26.98 45.34 9.44
C VAL A 27 27.92 44.81 8.37
N LEU A 28 28.87 45.64 7.93
CA LEU A 28 29.86 45.27 6.92
C LEU A 28 30.77 44.14 7.42
N PHE A 29 31.22 44.22 8.67
CA PHE A 29 32.06 43.19 9.27
C PHE A 29 31.35 41.82 9.34
N ARG A 30 30.08 41.78 9.74
CA ARG A 30 29.29 40.53 9.78
C ARG A 30 29.08 39.92 8.41
N LEU A 31 28.75 40.74 7.42
CA LEU A 31 28.59 40.28 6.04
C LEU A 31 29.89 39.69 5.48
N GLN A 32 31.02 40.32 5.80
CA GLN A 32 32.34 39.83 5.41
C GLN A 32 32.73 38.52 6.13
N GLU A 33 32.49 38.42 7.44
CA GLU A 33 32.79 37.20 8.22
C GLU A 33 31.92 36.01 7.77
N ALA A 34 30.67 36.27 7.41
CA ALA A 34 29.75 35.25 6.90
C ALA A 34 30.05 34.83 5.45
N SER A 35 30.97 35.49 4.75
CA SER A 35 31.27 35.28 3.32
C SER A 35 30.01 35.34 2.42
N VAL A 36 29.07 36.24 2.77
CA VAL A 36 27.81 36.42 2.04
C VAL A 36 27.99 37.55 1.03
N ASP A 37 27.50 37.35 -0.19
CA ASP A 37 27.51 38.40 -1.22
C ASP A 37 26.71 39.63 -0.74
N PHE A 38 27.25 40.84 -0.94
CA PHE A 38 26.63 42.11 -0.58
C PHE A 38 25.39 42.38 -1.45
N THR A 39 24.27 41.75 -1.08
CA THR A 39 22.96 41.99 -1.70
C THR A 39 22.14 42.93 -0.81
N PRO A 40 21.25 43.79 -1.38
CA PRO A 40 20.42 44.71 -0.60
C PRO A 40 19.65 44.00 0.51
N ALA A 41 19.10 42.81 0.21
CA ALA A 41 18.37 42.00 1.17
C ALA A 41 19.24 41.41 2.30
N ALA A 42 20.54 41.16 2.04
CA ALA A 42 21.47 40.72 3.08
C ALA A 42 21.84 41.89 4.00
N ILE A 43 22.08 43.08 3.43
CA ILE A 43 22.36 44.31 4.18
C ILE A 43 21.18 44.68 5.08
N GLU A 44 19.96 44.73 4.56
CA GLU A 44 18.77 45.02 5.36
C GLU A 44 18.59 44.04 6.52
N ARG A 45 18.87 42.75 6.28
CA ARG A 45 18.73 41.69 7.30
C ARG A 45 19.73 41.87 8.43
N GLU A 46 21.01 42.06 8.09
CA GLU A 46 22.06 42.25 9.09
C GLU A 46 21.92 43.58 9.82
N TYR A 47 21.51 44.65 9.11
CA TYR A 47 21.21 45.95 9.72
C TYR A 47 20.09 45.84 10.76
N LYS A 48 18.98 45.18 10.42
CA LYS A 48 17.88 44.91 11.37
C LYS A 48 18.37 44.05 12.55
N SER A 49 19.23 43.06 12.31
CA SER A 49 19.79 42.22 13.38
C SER A 49 20.61 43.05 14.37
N ILE A 50 21.47 43.96 13.90
CA ILE A 50 22.31 44.79 14.77
C ILE A 50 21.49 45.87 15.49
N CYS A 51 20.45 46.42 14.85
CA CYS A 51 19.53 47.33 15.52
C CYS A 51 18.76 46.64 16.67
N LEU A 52 18.36 45.38 16.49
CA LEU A 52 17.72 44.60 17.54
C LEU A 52 18.66 44.35 18.73
N GLU A 53 19.95 44.12 18.47
CA GLU A 53 20.97 43.94 19.53
C GLU A 53 21.29 45.23 20.30
N SER A 54 21.22 46.38 19.62
CA SER A 54 21.46 47.70 20.22
C SER A 54 20.20 48.33 20.82
N HIS A 55 19.05 47.64 20.78
CA HIS A 55 17.75 48.13 21.23
C HIS A 55 17.27 49.42 20.53
N VAL A 56 17.79 49.71 19.33
CA VAL A 56 17.37 50.88 18.55
C VAL A 56 16.17 50.51 17.69
N SER A 57 15.10 51.29 17.81
CA SER A 57 13.88 51.08 17.03
C SER A 57 14.12 51.42 15.57
N THR A 58 14.12 50.40 14.71
CA THR A 58 14.19 50.59 13.25
C THR A 58 12.87 51.15 12.75
N GLN A 59 12.84 52.44 12.45
CA GLN A 59 11.80 53.00 11.59
C GLN A 59 12.11 52.58 10.14
N TYR A 60 11.07 52.49 9.31
CA TYR A 60 11.19 52.02 7.91
C TYR A 60 12.06 52.94 7.03
N ASP A 61 12.32 54.17 7.49
CA ASP A 61 13.11 55.20 6.82
C ASP A 61 14.35 55.59 7.62
N ASP A 62 15.17 54.60 8.00
CA ASP A 62 16.44 54.86 8.68
C ASP A 62 17.46 55.44 7.66
N PRO A 63 17.95 56.69 7.85
CA PRO A 63 18.86 57.34 6.91
C PRO A 63 20.19 56.59 6.77
N CYS A 64 20.64 55.88 7.82
CA CYS A 64 21.89 55.11 7.79
C CYS A 64 21.76 53.89 6.88
N LEU A 65 20.60 53.22 6.89
CA LEU A 65 20.34 52.08 6.00
C LEU A 65 20.22 52.53 4.55
N GLN A 66 19.51 53.63 4.28
CA GLN A 66 19.39 54.19 2.94
C GLN A 66 20.76 54.60 2.40
N TRP A 67 21.56 55.30 3.20
CA TRP A 67 22.92 55.69 2.85
C TRP A 67 23.81 54.49 2.47
N LEU A 68 23.73 53.39 3.22
CA LEU A 68 24.50 52.18 2.94
C LEU A 68 24.04 51.46 1.65
N LEU A 69 22.75 51.50 1.35
CA LEU A 69 22.18 50.96 0.11
C LEU A 69 22.56 51.83 -1.09
N ASP A 70 22.52 53.16 -0.97
CA ASP A 70 22.97 54.09 -2.01
C ASP A 70 24.48 53.91 -2.31
N LEU A 71 25.29 53.67 -1.26
CA LEU A 71 26.71 53.36 -1.40
C LEU A 71 26.96 52.02 -2.13
N LEU A 72 26.09 51.02 -1.92
CA LEU A 72 26.15 49.74 -2.63
C LEU A 72 25.88 49.92 -4.12
N GLU A 73 24.88 50.72 -4.49
CA GLU A 73 24.52 50.98 -5.89
C GLU A 73 25.60 51.79 -6.65
N THR A 74 26.40 52.57 -5.93
CA THR A 74 27.45 53.40 -6.51
C THR A 74 28.68 52.56 -6.87
N ASP A 75 28.94 52.33 -8.16
CA ASP A 75 30.11 51.64 -8.72
C ASP A 75 30.26 50.14 -8.32
N PRO A 76 29.61 49.21 -9.04
CA PRO A 76 29.55 47.79 -8.65
C PRO A 76 30.89 47.04 -8.72
N GLU A 77 31.96 47.63 -9.29
CA GLU A 77 33.26 46.96 -9.44
C GLU A 77 34.08 46.94 -8.15
N ILE A 78 33.86 47.93 -7.26
CA ILE A 78 34.57 48.05 -5.99
C ILE A 78 33.75 47.38 -4.89
N PRO A 79 34.32 46.51 -4.04
CA PRO A 79 33.59 45.91 -2.93
C PRO A 79 33.12 46.97 -1.93
N LEU A 80 31.91 46.80 -1.38
CA LEU A 80 31.26 47.78 -0.51
C LEU A 80 32.12 48.19 0.70
N ASN A 81 32.92 47.28 1.24
CA ASN A 81 33.81 47.57 2.37
C ASN A 81 34.92 48.58 2.00
N GLU A 82 35.52 48.45 0.82
CA GLU A 82 36.55 49.39 0.37
C GLU A 82 35.95 50.79 0.15
N LYS A 83 34.76 50.89 -0.46
CA LYS A 83 34.05 52.17 -0.61
C LYS A 83 33.75 52.82 0.73
N PHE A 84 33.31 52.04 1.72
CA PHE A 84 32.99 52.55 3.04
C PHE A 84 34.23 53.13 3.74
N LEU A 85 35.38 52.44 3.64
CA LEU A 85 36.64 52.92 4.19
C LEU A 85 37.15 54.17 3.47
N ASP A 86 37.03 54.23 2.15
CA ASP A 86 37.38 55.41 1.36
C ASP A 86 36.55 56.64 1.78
N VAL A 87 35.24 56.44 2.03
CA VAL A 87 34.37 57.51 2.53
C VAL A 87 34.75 57.96 3.93
N LEU A 88 35.06 57.02 4.85
CA LEU A 88 35.52 57.38 6.20
C LEU A 88 36.85 58.13 6.18
N GLN A 89 37.76 57.74 5.29
CA GLN A 89 39.04 58.42 5.13
C GLN A 89 38.84 59.87 4.64
N GLU A 90 37.99 60.10 3.63
CA GLU A 90 37.66 61.46 3.17
C GLU A 90 36.90 62.27 4.23
N ALA A 91 36.07 61.60 5.03
CA ALA A 91 35.39 62.21 6.16
C ALA A 91 36.34 62.57 7.31
N ASN A 92 37.60 62.11 7.30
CA ASN A 92 38.59 62.17 8.38
C ASN A 92 38.11 61.46 9.68
N ILE A 93 37.43 60.32 9.53
CA ILE A 93 36.93 59.52 10.65
C ILE A 93 37.80 58.27 10.80
N VAL A 94 38.48 58.16 11.94
CA VAL A 94 39.36 57.01 12.25
C VAL A 94 38.58 55.98 13.08
N LEU A 95 38.46 54.75 12.58
CA LEU A 95 37.89 53.63 13.32
C LEU A 95 38.93 53.07 14.30
N THR A 96 38.78 53.38 15.59
CA THR A 96 39.56 52.78 16.68
C THR A 96 38.95 51.44 17.12
N THR A 97 39.79 50.47 17.51
CA THR A 97 39.37 49.11 17.89
C THR A 97 38.44 49.03 19.10
N ASP A 98 38.34 50.11 19.87
CA ASP A 98 37.66 50.15 21.17
C ASP A 98 36.35 50.97 21.12
N GLY A 99 35.83 51.24 19.91
CA GLY A 99 34.67 52.10 19.66
C GLY A 99 35.09 53.44 19.06
N THR A 100 34.28 53.98 18.15
CA THR A 100 34.48 55.26 17.45
C THR A 100 34.55 56.42 18.43
N SER A 101 35.74 56.80 18.90
CA SER A 101 35.95 58.13 19.48
C SER A 101 36.16 59.11 18.34
N THR A 102 35.14 59.92 18.03
CA THR A 102 35.37 61.18 17.31
C THR A 102 36.23 62.07 18.21
N GLU A 103 37.57 61.96 18.10
CA GLU A 103 38.51 62.98 18.58
C GLU A 103 38.39 64.23 17.69
N ALA A 104 37.21 64.84 17.75
CA ALA A 104 36.94 66.20 17.33
C ALA A 104 36.46 66.98 18.57
N ALA A 105 37.20 66.83 19.67
CA ALA A 105 37.20 67.74 20.81
C ALA A 105 38.64 68.24 20.95
N THR A 106 39.05 69.13 20.05
CA THR A 106 40.15 70.05 20.33
C THR A 106 39.68 71.01 21.42
N ASP A 107 39.70 70.56 22.67
CA ASP A 107 39.75 71.41 23.85
C ASP A 107 41.15 72.05 23.92
N TYR A 108 41.33 73.07 23.08
CA TYR A 108 42.19 74.21 23.34
C TYR A 108 41.28 75.44 23.42
N GLU A 109 40.41 75.48 24.43
CA GLU A 109 39.87 76.74 24.95
C GLU A 109 40.39 76.92 26.38
N GLU A 110 41.70 77.18 26.47
CA GLU A 110 42.26 77.92 27.59
C GLU A 110 42.20 79.41 27.24
N ASP A 111 41.35 80.08 27.99
CA ASP A 111 40.99 81.49 28.00
C ASP A 111 42.24 82.41 28.17
N TYR A 112 43.01 82.61 27.10
CA TYR A 112 44.01 83.67 27.01
C TYR A 112 43.44 84.86 26.23
N LYS A 113 42.98 85.84 27.02
CA LYS A 113 42.61 87.18 26.59
C LYS A 113 43.71 87.83 25.73
N GLY A 114 43.41 87.90 24.43
CA GLY A 114 43.57 89.06 23.56
C GLY A 114 44.81 89.93 23.71
N ARG A 115 45.72 89.83 22.74
CA ARG A 115 46.32 91.04 22.16
C ARG A 115 46.69 90.85 20.70
N VAL A 116 46.02 91.66 19.89
CA VAL A 116 46.09 91.86 18.44
C VAL A 116 47.53 92.07 17.96
N ASP A 117 47.94 91.27 16.99
CA ASP A 117 49.06 91.56 16.09
C ASP A 117 48.70 92.75 15.20
N ASN A 118 49.49 93.82 15.30
CA ASN A 118 49.56 94.87 14.31
C ASN A 118 50.98 94.87 13.74
N ASP A 119 51.06 94.39 12.53
CA ASP A 119 52.18 94.44 11.61
C ASP A 119 52.47 95.90 11.25
N VAL A 120 53.56 96.48 11.78
CA VAL A 120 54.11 97.76 11.32
C VAL A 120 55.62 97.70 11.34
N SER A 121 56.18 97.56 10.15
CA SER A 121 57.59 97.70 9.82
C SER A 121 58.11 99.09 10.21
N ILE A 122 59.24 99.17 10.93
CA ILE A 122 59.94 100.44 11.21
C ILE A 122 61.45 100.27 10.88
N PRO A 123 62.09 101.31 10.33
CA PRO A 123 63.16 101.18 9.35
C PRO A 123 64.56 101.29 9.93
N VAL A 124 65.48 100.70 9.17
CA VAL A 124 66.94 100.82 9.26
C VAL A 124 67.39 102.25 8.92
N ARG A 125 68.17 102.89 9.80
CA ARG A 125 69.28 103.84 9.51
C ARG A 125 69.81 104.54 10.78
N PRO A 126 70.99 105.18 10.75
CA PRO A 126 72.31 104.73 10.32
C PRO A 126 73.37 104.92 11.43
N VAL A 127 74.51 104.29 11.20
CA VAL A 127 75.78 104.45 11.92
C VAL A 127 76.30 105.89 11.81
N THR A 128 76.77 106.45 12.94
CA THR A 128 77.85 107.43 12.94
C THR A 128 78.87 107.13 14.05
N PRO A 129 80.16 107.40 13.78
CA PRO A 129 81.31 106.89 14.52
C PRO A 129 81.77 107.87 15.61
N ASP A 130 82.47 107.33 16.61
CA ASP A 130 83.47 107.97 17.49
C ASP A 130 83.24 107.54 18.95
N SER A 131 83.88 106.44 19.35
CA SER A 131 84.22 106.23 20.77
C SER A 131 85.49 105.39 20.89
N ILE A 132 86.46 105.98 21.57
CA ILE A 132 87.90 105.69 21.57
C ILE A 132 88.22 104.67 22.67
N ASP A 133 87.73 103.43 22.56
CA ASP A 133 88.08 102.35 23.51
C ASP A 133 88.05 100.96 22.87
N SER A 134 88.57 100.81 21.64
CA SER A 134 88.73 99.48 21.04
C SER A 134 90.01 98.80 21.55
N ILE A 135 89.95 98.28 22.78
CA ILE A 135 90.83 97.20 23.20
C ILE A 135 90.59 96.05 22.22
N ASN A 136 91.62 95.65 21.49
CA ASN A 136 91.52 94.60 20.49
C ASN A 136 91.30 93.26 21.20
N GLU A 137 90.05 92.84 21.37
CA GLU A 137 89.64 91.55 21.98
C GLU A 137 90.20 90.31 21.24
N ASN A 138 90.81 90.52 20.07
CA ASN A 138 91.51 89.50 19.29
C ASN A 138 93.04 89.48 19.53
N ASP A 139 93.56 90.26 20.47
CA ASP A 139 94.96 90.16 20.88
C ASP A 139 95.18 88.84 21.67
N PRO A 140 96.06 87.94 21.21
CA PRO A 140 96.29 86.65 21.88
C PRO A 140 96.74 86.80 23.34
N LEU A 141 97.36 87.93 23.71
CA LEU A 141 97.75 88.20 25.10
C LEU A 141 96.55 88.53 25.99
N TRP A 142 95.52 89.20 25.45
CA TRP A 142 94.29 89.51 26.18
C TRP A 142 93.45 88.23 26.38
N GLN A 143 93.32 87.40 25.35
CA GLN A 143 92.64 86.10 25.47
C GLN A 143 93.36 85.15 26.44
N GLN A 144 94.69 85.19 26.50
CA GLN A 144 95.48 84.41 27.45
C GLN A 144 95.32 84.91 28.90
N ALA A 145 95.24 86.23 29.11
CA ALA A 145 94.97 86.81 30.43
C ALA A 145 93.54 86.48 30.92
N VAL A 146 92.54 86.60 30.04
CA VAL A 146 91.14 86.24 30.34
C VAL A 146 91.00 84.74 30.61
N ALA A 147 91.72 83.88 29.89
CA ALA A 147 91.72 82.44 30.15
C ALA A 147 92.36 82.09 31.51
N LEU A 148 93.41 82.80 31.92
CA LEU A 148 94.05 82.58 33.22
C LEU A 148 93.17 83.09 34.38
N ASP A 149 92.48 84.21 34.22
CA ASP A 149 91.54 84.72 35.22
C ASP A 149 90.28 83.86 35.30
N ASN A 150 89.73 83.41 34.18
CA ASN A 150 88.60 82.48 34.17
C ASN A 150 88.97 81.13 34.81
N ARG A 151 90.22 80.67 34.63
CA ARG A 151 90.70 79.46 35.29
C ARG A 151 90.83 79.65 36.80
N LYS A 152 91.30 80.82 37.26
CA LYS A 152 91.35 81.17 38.69
C LYS A 152 89.96 81.29 39.31
N LEU A 153 89.03 81.97 38.64
CA LEU A 153 87.64 82.09 39.08
C LEU A 153 86.93 80.75 39.14
N ALA A 154 87.13 79.88 38.15
CA ALA A 154 86.58 78.53 38.15
C ALA A 154 87.16 77.67 39.29
N SER A 155 88.47 77.77 39.57
CA SER A 155 89.08 77.07 40.71
C SER A 155 88.55 77.58 42.05
N GLN A 156 88.38 78.90 42.22
CA GLN A 156 87.83 79.46 43.45
C GLN A 156 86.35 79.11 43.64
N ALA A 157 85.55 79.12 42.56
CA ALA A 157 84.15 78.71 42.62
C ALA A 157 84.01 77.22 42.98
N LEU A 158 84.86 76.34 42.43
CA LEU A 158 84.89 74.92 42.79
C LEU A 158 85.38 74.69 44.21
N GLU A 159 86.35 75.45 44.70
CA GLU A 159 86.79 75.38 46.09
C GLU A 159 85.71 75.85 47.06
N GLN A 160 85.02 76.95 46.76
CA GLN A 160 83.87 77.42 47.54
C GLN A 160 82.70 76.43 47.50
N TRP A 161 82.45 75.80 46.36
CA TRP A 161 81.42 74.76 46.24
C TRP A 161 81.79 73.51 47.03
N ARG A 162 83.04 73.01 46.91
CA ARG A 162 83.53 71.87 47.71
C ARG A 162 83.49 72.17 49.20
N HIS A 163 83.88 73.38 49.61
CA HIS A 163 83.83 73.81 51.00
C HIS A 163 82.38 73.89 51.52
N LYS A 164 81.43 74.40 50.72
CA LYS A 164 80.00 74.37 51.07
C LYS A 164 79.44 72.95 51.15
N LEU A 165 79.85 72.05 50.25
CA LEU A 165 79.39 70.66 50.24
C LEU A 165 79.98 69.87 51.42
N GLN A 166 81.23 70.14 51.78
CA GLN A 166 81.86 69.58 52.98
C GLN A 166 81.23 70.13 54.25
N LEU A 167 80.91 71.43 54.32
CA LEU A 167 80.16 72.03 55.43
C LEU A 167 78.74 71.47 55.54
N GLN A 168 78.03 71.27 54.43
CA GLN A 168 76.72 70.64 54.43
C GLN A 168 76.83 69.18 54.89
N ARG A 169 77.80 68.42 54.37
CA ARG A 169 78.01 67.03 54.77
C ARG A 169 78.43 66.90 56.25
N ALA A 170 79.24 67.82 56.76
CA ALA A 170 79.60 67.89 58.18
C ALA A 170 78.42 68.30 59.06
N ALA A 171 77.61 69.27 58.63
CA ALA A 171 76.39 69.69 59.31
C ALA A 171 75.31 68.58 59.34
N TYR A 172 75.23 67.76 58.28
CA TYR A 172 74.36 66.58 58.26
C TYR A 172 74.89 65.46 59.18
N LEU A 173 76.20 65.22 59.21
CA LEU A 173 76.82 64.24 60.11
C LEU A 173 76.69 64.63 61.60
N GLU A 174 76.66 65.92 61.93
CA GLU A 174 76.41 66.40 63.32
C GLU A 174 74.92 66.33 63.72
N TYR A 175 73.99 66.19 62.77
CA TYR A 175 72.53 66.09 63.01
C TYR A 175 71.94 64.70 62.76
N GLU A 176 72.76 63.72 62.35
CA GLU A 176 72.32 62.34 62.16
C GLU A 176 72.05 61.69 63.53
N ASP A 177 70.80 61.75 63.98
CA ASP A 177 70.32 60.90 65.06
C ASP A 177 70.20 59.46 64.52
N PRO A 178 71.08 58.52 64.95
CA PRO A 178 71.10 57.16 64.42
C PRO A 178 69.77 56.42 64.65
N ALA A 179 68.98 56.83 65.65
CA ALA A 179 67.66 56.29 65.90
C ALA A 179 66.66 56.65 64.80
N MET A 180 66.71 57.88 64.27
CA MET A 180 65.82 58.34 63.20
C MET A 180 66.15 57.69 61.85
N ASN A 181 67.43 57.47 61.56
CA ASN A 181 67.85 56.75 60.36
C ASN A 181 67.42 55.28 60.39
N ALA A 182 67.53 54.60 61.54
CA ALA A 182 67.02 53.23 61.69
C ALA A 182 65.50 53.14 61.46
N VAL A 183 64.74 54.15 61.91
CA VAL A 183 63.29 54.24 61.64
C VAL A 183 63.02 54.48 60.15
N ALA A 184 63.76 55.39 59.50
CA ALA A 184 63.63 55.66 58.07
C ALA A 184 63.94 54.42 57.22
N ASP A 185 65.00 53.69 57.53
CA ASP A 185 65.38 52.43 56.87
C ASP A 185 64.30 51.35 57.07
N SER A 186 63.75 51.24 58.29
CA SER A 186 62.65 50.29 58.56
C SER A 186 61.39 50.62 57.75
N LEU A 187 61.06 51.91 57.59
CA LEU A 187 59.94 52.38 56.78
C LEU A 187 60.20 52.17 55.29
N TYR A 188 61.43 52.42 54.83
CA TYR A 188 61.84 52.15 53.46
C TYR A 188 61.74 50.66 53.12
N LEU A 189 62.29 49.79 53.95
CA LEU A 189 62.21 48.33 53.79
C LEU A 189 60.76 47.84 53.82
N ARG A 190 59.93 48.39 54.72
CA ARG A 190 58.49 48.05 54.79
C ARG A 190 57.74 48.50 53.54
N ASN A 191 58.04 49.69 53.02
CA ASN A 191 57.42 50.20 51.79
C ASN A 191 57.90 49.45 50.55
N LEU A 192 59.18 49.08 50.50
CA LEU A 192 59.74 48.24 49.44
C LEU A 192 59.08 46.86 49.45
N ALA A 193 59.01 46.20 50.61
CA ALA A 193 58.32 44.92 50.77
C ALA A 193 56.84 45.01 50.37
N ARG A 194 56.15 46.11 50.74
CA ARG A 194 54.76 46.34 50.32
C ARG A 194 54.64 46.47 48.79
N LYS A 195 55.53 47.25 48.15
CA LYS A 195 55.55 47.41 46.68
C LYS A 195 55.82 46.08 45.98
N VAL A 196 56.83 45.34 46.41
CA VAL A 196 57.17 44.01 45.86
C VAL A 196 56.01 43.03 46.04
N LEU A 197 55.38 42.98 47.22
CA LEU A 197 54.22 42.11 47.47
C LEU A 197 53.00 42.52 46.65
N SER A 198 52.76 43.83 46.46
CA SER A 198 51.66 44.32 45.62
C SER A 198 51.89 43.98 44.15
N HIS A 199 53.10 44.17 43.65
CA HIS A 199 53.47 43.81 42.29
C HIS A 199 53.33 42.30 42.08
N TRP A 200 53.86 41.48 43.00
CA TRP A 200 53.72 40.03 42.95
C TRP A 200 52.25 39.59 42.97
N ARG A 201 51.42 40.14 43.86
CA ARG A 201 49.98 39.83 43.90
C ARG A 201 49.27 40.20 42.59
N ASN A 202 49.60 41.35 42.00
CA ASN A 202 49.03 41.77 40.73
C ASN A 202 49.46 40.84 39.60
N THR A 203 50.75 40.47 39.52
CA THR A 203 51.25 39.52 38.51
C THR A 203 50.60 38.14 38.66
N VAL A 204 50.40 37.65 39.89
CA VAL A 204 49.71 36.37 40.13
C VAL A 204 48.22 36.46 39.75
N ALA A 205 47.57 37.58 40.01
CA ALA A 205 46.19 37.80 39.62
C ALA A 205 46.04 37.84 38.08
N GLU A 206 46.95 38.51 37.39
CA GLU A 206 47.00 38.58 35.93
C GLU A 206 47.25 37.20 35.31
N ILE A 207 48.21 36.43 35.83
CA ILE A 207 48.46 35.05 35.38
C ILE A 207 47.21 34.18 35.56
N ARG A 208 46.53 34.27 36.71
CA ARG A 208 45.27 33.53 36.93
C ARG A 208 44.16 33.95 35.98
N GLN A 209 44.07 35.23 35.64
CA GLN A 209 43.09 35.72 34.68
C GLN A 209 43.39 35.18 33.28
N MET A 210 44.65 35.16 32.87
CA MET A 210 45.08 34.57 31.60
C MET A 210 44.86 33.06 31.55
N ASP A 211 45.08 32.34 32.65
CA ASP A 211 44.77 30.91 32.75
C ASP A 211 43.27 30.65 32.60
N ASN A 212 42.41 31.44 33.26
CA ASN A 212 40.96 31.33 33.11
C ASN A 212 40.51 31.58 31.66
N VAL A 213 41.07 32.60 31.00
CA VAL A 213 40.79 32.88 29.58
C VAL A 213 41.25 31.71 28.70
N ALA A 214 42.43 31.15 28.96
CA ALA A 214 42.94 30.00 28.22
C ALA A 214 42.06 28.76 28.41
N ASP A 215 41.53 28.53 29.60
CA ASP A 215 40.61 27.42 29.87
C ASP A 215 39.25 27.63 29.17
N ASP A 216 38.71 28.86 29.16
CA ASP A 216 37.52 29.20 28.39
C ASP A 216 37.71 28.95 26.88
N PHE A 217 38.87 29.32 26.33
CA PHE A 217 39.19 29.02 24.93
C PHE A 217 39.28 27.51 24.67
N ARG A 218 39.85 26.73 25.58
CA ARG A 218 39.89 25.26 25.46
C ARG A 218 38.47 24.67 25.50
N MET A 219 37.64 25.11 26.44
CA MET A 219 36.25 24.64 26.55
C MET A 219 35.45 24.96 25.29
N ARG A 220 35.56 26.18 24.74
CA ARG A 220 34.89 26.56 23.48
C ARG A 220 35.35 25.70 22.32
N ARG A 221 36.66 25.45 22.20
CA ARG A 221 37.22 24.62 21.15
C ARG A 221 36.75 23.16 21.25
N ASP A 222 36.74 22.60 22.46
CA ASP A 222 36.35 21.21 22.69
C ASP A 222 34.83 21.03 22.51
N ALA A 223 34.02 22.04 22.87
CA ALA A 223 32.59 22.09 22.57
C ALA A 223 32.34 22.15 21.05
N ALA A 224 33.05 23.02 20.32
CA ALA A 224 32.94 23.12 18.86
C ALA A 224 33.36 21.81 18.17
N PHE A 225 34.43 21.17 18.64
CA PHE A 225 34.87 19.87 18.14
C PHE A 225 33.83 18.77 18.41
N SER A 226 33.23 18.76 19.61
CA SER A 226 32.18 17.79 19.97
C SER A 226 30.92 17.98 19.13
N LEU A 227 30.48 19.22 18.92
CA LEU A 227 29.36 19.55 18.04
C LEU A 227 29.62 19.12 16.59
N LYS A 228 30.84 19.35 16.09
CA LYS A 228 31.23 18.89 14.76
C LYS A 228 31.17 17.36 14.64
N ASN A 229 31.66 16.63 15.64
CA ASN A 229 31.59 15.17 15.62
C ASN A 229 30.15 14.67 15.73
N TRP A 230 29.31 15.34 16.53
CA TRP A 230 27.90 14.98 16.66
C TRP A 230 27.11 15.23 15.37
N THR A 231 27.36 16.36 14.70
CA THR A 231 26.77 16.67 13.38
C THR A 231 27.24 15.70 12.29
N LEU A 232 28.50 15.26 12.33
CA LEU A 232 28.99 14.21 11.43
C LEU A 232 28.33 12.85 11.73
N ALA A 233 28.25 12.43 12.99
CA ALA A 233 27.63 11.16 13.38
C ALA A 233 26.13 11.12 13.02
N THR A 234 25.39 12.21 13.24
CA THR A 234 23.98 12.32 12.85
C THR A 234 23.81 12.26 11.32
N ARG A 235 24.72 12.86 10.56
CA ARG A 235 24.74 12.78 9.10
C ARG A 235 25.05 11.36 8.60
N GLU A 236 26.01 10.67 9.22
CA GLU A 236 26.31 9.27 8.93
C GLU A 236 25.10 8.37 9.20
N MET A 237 24.43 8.54 10.35
CA MET A 237 23.19 7.83 10.65
C MET A 237 22.09 8.06 9.59
N LEU A 238 21.94 9.30 9.10
CA LEU A 238 20.99 9.58 8.01
C LEU A 238 21.39 8.86 6.72
N PHE A 239 22.68 8.82 6.37
CA PHE A 239 23.14 8.07 5.20
C PHE A 239 22.93 6.56 5.34
N VAL A 240 23.13 5.98 6.53
CA VAL A 240 22.80 4.58 6.79
C VAL A 240 21.30 4.33 6.60
N LYS A 241 20.43 5.17 7.19
CA LYS A 241 18.98 5.05 7.03
C LYS A 241 18.54 5.14 5.56
N VAL A 242 19.05 6.12 4.81
CA VAL A 242 18.72 6.29 3.38
C VAL A 242 19.23 5.11 2.56
N ARG A 243 20.42 4.58 2.88
CA ARG A 243 20.97 3.39 2.22
C ARG A 243 20.11 2.15 2.50
N ASP A 244 19.73 1.93 3.76
CA ASP A 244 18.89 0.80 4.16
C ASP A 244 17.51 0.89 3.52
N GLU A 245 16.92 2.08 3.47
CA GLU A 245 15.64 2.33 2.79
C GLU A 245 15.74 2.01 1.28
N LYS A 246 16.84 2.40 0.63
CA LYS A 246 17.07 2.09 -0.79
C LYS A 246 17.27 0.58 -1.04
N ILE A 247 17.93 -0.12 -0.12
CA ILE A 247 18.08 -1.59 -0.19
C ILE A 247 16.73 -2.27 0.05
N LEU A 248 15.94 -1.80 1.01
CA LEU A 248 14.59 -2.30 1.28
C LEU A 248 13.66 -2.10 0.08
N ARG A 249 13.66 -0.92 -0.54
CA ARG A 249 12.88 -0.66 -1.78
C ARG A 249 13.28 -1.62 -2.90
N LYS A 250 14.57 -1.77 -3.19
CA LYS A 250 15.05 -2.69 -4.24
C LYS A 250 14.73 -4.15 -3.95
N THR A 251 14.80 -4.58 -2.70
CA THR A 251 14.46 -5.96 -2.32
C THR A 251 12.96 -6.21 -2.40
N LEU A 252 12.14 -5.22 -2.04
CA LEU A 252 10.69 -5.26 -2.14
C LEU A 252 10.22 -5.23 -3.60
N GLU A 253 10.82 -4.41 -4.46
CA GLU A 253 10.59 -4.40 -5.92
C GLU A 253 10.89 -5.78 -6.52
N LYS A 254 12.07 -6.36 -6.23
CA LYS A 254 12.41 -7.72 -6.69
C LYS A 254 11.45 -8.79 -6.17
N TRP A 255 10.94 -8.63 -4.96
CA TRP A 255 9.94 -9.53 -4.41
C TRP A 255 8.58 -9.37 -5.12
N GLN A 256 8.17 -8.14 -5.44
CA GLN A 256 6.97 -7.87 -6.22
C GLN A 256 7.07 -8.42 -7.65
N GLU A 257 8.21 -8.25 -8.33
CA GLU A 257 8.46 -8.84 -9.64
C GLU A 257 8.36 -10.37 -9.61
N LYS A 258 9.00 -11.01 -8.63
CA LYS A 258 8.93 -12.47 -8.48
C LYS A 258 7.53 -12.96 -8.15
N THR A 259 6.81 -12.28 -7.27
CA THR A 259 5.42 -12.66 -6.94
C THR A 259 4.48 -12.46 -8.12
N ALA A 260 4.67 -11.41 -8.93
CA ALA A 260 3.94 -11.22 -10.18
C ALA A 260 4.25 -12.34 -11.20
N SER A 261 5.52 -12.71 -11.36
CA SER A 261 5.94 -13.83 -12.22
C SER A 261 5.33 -15.17 -11.77
N VAL A 262 5.33 -15.46 -10.46
CA VAL A 262 4.67 -16.67 -9.92
C VAL A 262 3.17 -16.66 -10.20
N LYS A 263 2.49 -15.53 -10.00
CA LYS A 263 1.06 -15.40 -10.31
C LYS A 263 0.76 -15.63 -11.80
N GLN A 264 1.62 -15.13 -12.70
CA GLN A 264 1.49 -15.38 -14.14
C GLN A 264 1.68 -16.86 -14.47
N MET A 265 2.67 -17.53 -13.87
CA MET A 265 2.85 -18.98 -14.04
C MET A 265 1.67 -19.78 -13.48
N GLU A 266 1.11 -19.38 -12.35
CA GLU A 266 -0.08 -20.02 -11.77
C GLU A 266 -1.31 -19.86 -12.66
N ALA A 267 -1.51 -18.67 -13.24
CA ALA A 267 -2.59 -18.43 -14.20
C ALA A 267 -2.40 -19.28 -15.47
N ALA A 268 -1.19 -19.33 -16.03
CA ALA A 268 -0.89 -20.18 -17.18
C ALA A 268 -1.09 -21.68 -16.88
N ALA A 269 -0.73 -22.13 -15.67
CA ALA A 269 -0.93 -23.50 -15.22
C ALA A 269 -2.41 -23.81 -14.94
N ALA A 270 -3.23 -22.82 -14.57
CA ALA A 270 -4.68 -22.96 -14.46
C ALA A 270 -5.32 -23.10 -15.85
N ASP A 271 -4.95 -22.22 -16.79
CA ASP A 271 -5.41 -22.29 -18.18
C ASP A 271 -5.07 -23.63 -18.84
N PHE A 272 -3.86 -24.15 -18.59
CA PHE A 272 -3.45 -25.47 -19.10
C PHE A 272 -4.33 -26.60 -18.52
N ARG A 273 -4.59 -26.57 -17.20
CA ARG A 273 -5.47 -27.54 -16.53
C ARG A 273 -6.89 -27.48 -17.09
N ASP A 274 -7.42 -26.29 -17.32
CA ASP A 274 -8.75 -26.10 -17.87
C ASP A 274 -8.85 -26.61 -19.31
N ARG A 275 -7.84 -26.33 -20.16
CA ARG A 275 -7.77 -26.89 -21.52
C ARG A 275 -7.70 -28.41 -21.50
N GLN A 276 -6.90 -29.00 -20.61
CA GLN A 276 -6.78 -30.46 -20.50
C GLN A 276 -8.07 -31.08 -19.97
N ALA A 277 -8.75 -30.44 -19.02
CA ALA A 277 -10.06 -30.86 -18.53
C ALA A 277 -11.10 -30.82 -19.66
N LEU A 278 -11.14 -29.75 -20.45
CA LEU A 278 -12.04 -29.61 -21.60
C LEU A 278 -11.77 -30.69 -22.67
N GLN A 279 -10.50 -30.95 -23.00
CA GLN A 279 -10.14 -32.03 -23.93
C GLN A 279 -10.61 -33.40 -23.42
N ASN A 280 -10.38 -33.70 -22.14
CA ASN A 280 -10.83 -34.96 -21.53
C ASN A 280 -12.36 -35.09 -21.54
N VAL A 281 -13.09 -34.01 -21.30
CA VAL A 281 -14.56 -33.99 -21.38
C VAL A 281 -15.02 -34.21 -22.82
N LEU A 282 -14.41 -33.53 -23.80
CA LEU A 282 -14.75 -33.70 -25.22
C LEU A 282 -14.48 -35.14 -25.70
N VAL A 283 -13.33 -35.73 -25.35
CA VAL A 283 -13.01 -37.13 -25.67
C VAL A 283 -14.05 -38.07 -25.06
N LYS A 284 -14.42 -37.87 -23.79
CA LYS A 284 -15.48 -38.66 -23.13
C LYS A 284 -16.84 -38.47 -23.80
N MET A 285 -17.20 -37.25 -24.21
CA MET A 285 -18.45 -36.98 -24.91
C MET A 285 -18.49 -37.67 -26.28
N VAL A 286 -17.39 -37.65 -27.04
CA VAL A 286 -17.29 -38.34 -28.32
C VAL A 286 -17.44 -39.85 -28.13
N ALA A 287 -16.74 -40.44 -27.15
CA ALA A 287 -16.85 -41.86 -26.82
C ALA A 287 -18.26 -42.24 -26.34
N LYS A 288 -18.94 -41.36 -25.58
CA LYS A 288 -20.32 -41.58 -25.17
C LYS A 288 -21.29 -41.47 -26.35
N ARG A 289 -21.08 -40.53 -27.26
CA ARG A 289 -21.89 -40.40 -28.47
C ARG A 289 -21.80 -41.64 -29.34
N SER A 290 -20.61 -42.24 -29.50
CA SER A 290 -20.46 -43.50 -30.23
C SER A 290 -21.15 -44.67 -29.52
N GLN A 291 -21.04 -44.76 -28.19
CA GLN A 291 -21.76 -45.78 -27.40
C GLN A 291 -23.28 -45.64 -27.54
N ILE A 292 -23.81 -44.42 -27.51
CA ILE A 292 -25.24 -44.14 -27.69
C ILE A 292 -25.68 -44.58 -29.09
N ARG A 293 -24.94 -44.21 -30.14
CA ARG A 293 -25.26 -44.64 -31.52
C ARG A 293 -25.26 -46.17 -31.68
N GLN A 294 -24.33 -46.86 -31.03
CA GLN A 294 -24.30 -48.33 -31.03
C GLN A 294 -25.54 -48.90 -30.31
N ALA A 295 -25.89 -48.37 -29.13
CA ALA A 295 -27.08 -48.79 -28.40
C ALA A 295 -28.37 -48.49 -29.18
N GLU A 296 -28.46 -47.35 -29.87
CA GLU A 296 -29.57 -47.00 -30.76
C GLU A 296 -29.68 -47.99 -31.91
N SER A 297 -28.57 -48.34 -32.58
CA SER A 297 -28.58 -49.33 -33.65
C SER A 297 -29.04 -50.71 -33.17
N GLN A 298 -28.62 -51.14 -31.98
CA GLN A 298 -29.07 -52.39 -31.37
C GLN A 298 -30.55 -52.33 -30.99
N ALA A 299 -31.01 -51.20 -30.44
CA ALA A 299 -32.41 -51.00 -30.09
C ALA A 299 -33.32 -51.05 -31.33
N VAL A 300 -32.88 -50.46 -32.45
CA VAL A 300 -33.60 -50.54 -33.73
C VAL A 300 -33.72 -51.99 -34.21
N LEU A 301 -32.63 -52.76 -34.19
CA LEU A 301 -32.66 -54.19 -34.57
C LEU A 301 -33.61 -55.01 -33.68
N VAL A 302 -33.59 -54.76 -32.37
CA VAL A 302 -34.51 -55.44 -31.43
C VAL A 302 -35.95 -55.02 -31.67
N TYR A 303 -36.20 -53.74 -31.95
CA TYR A 303 -37.54 -53.23 -32.24
C TYR A 303 -38.10 -53.83 -33.53
N GLU A 304 -37.32 -53.85 -34.62
CA GLU A 304 -37.70 -54.47 -35.90
C GLU A 304 -37.95 -55.99 -35.74
N GLY A 305 -37.11 -56.68 -34.97
CA GLY A 305 -37.30 -58.09 -34.62
C GLY A 305 -38.58 -58.34 -33.81
N ASN A 306 -38.90 -57.46 -32.86
CA ASN A 306 -40.13 -57.59 -32.08
C ASN A 306 -41.38 -57.19 -32.86
N LEU A 307 -41.28 -56.20 -33.76
CA LEU A 307 -42.36 -55.80 -34.64
C LEU A 307 -42.72 -56.94 -35.60
N SER A 308 -41.72 -57.53 -36.25
CA SER A 308 -41.92 -58.70 -37.13
C SER A 308 -42.56 -59.88 -36.37
N ARG A 309 -42.09 -60.20 -35.15
CA ARG A 309 -42.73 -61.22 -34.29
C ARG A 309 -44.18 -60.89 -33.95
N LYS A 310 -44.50 -59.64 -33.61
CA LYS A 310 -45.88 -59.20 -33.32
C LYS A 310 -46.76 -59.34 -34.56
N THR A 311 -46.29 -58.89 -35.72
CA THR A 311 -47.04 -59.03 -36.99
C THR A 311 -47.30 -60.49 -37.33
N LEU A 312 -46.30 -61.36 -37.19
CA LEU A 312 -46.44 -62.80 -37.41
C LEU A 312 -47.42 -63.42 -36.41
N HIS A 313 -47.34 -63.05 -35.12
CA HIS A 313 -48.29 -63.53 -34.12
C HIS A 313 -49.72 -63.08 -34.43
N THR A 314 -49.94 -61.83 -34.83
CA THR A 314 -51.27 -61.37 -35.25
C THR A 314 -51.79 -62.13 -36.46
N TRP A 315 -50.92 -62.45 -37.43
CA TRP A 315 -51.26 -63.28 -38.58
C TRP A 315 -51.62 -64.71 -38.17
N VAL A 316 -50.85 -65.33 -37.28
CA VAL A 316 -51.14 -66.68 -36.76
C VAL A 316 -52.49 -66.70 -36.05
N VAL A 317 -52.76 -65.72 -35.19
CA VAL A 317 -54.06 -65.61 -34.50
C VAL A 317 -55.21 -65.43 -35.50
N GLN A 318 -55.02 -64.61 -36.54
CA GLN A 318 -56.02 -64.46 -37.60
C GLN A 318 -56.25 -65.77 -38.36
N LEU A 319 -55.19 -66.51 -38.66
CA LEU A 319 -55.26 -67.79 -39.37
C LEU A 319 -55.97 -68.86 -38.52
N ASP A 320 -55.70 -68.90 -37.23
CA ASP A 320 -56.41 -69.79 -36.29
C ASP A 320 -57.89 -69.39 -36.14
N HIS A 321 -58.20 -68.09 -36.17
CA HIS A 321 -59.58 -67.61 -36.18
C HIS A 321 -60.33 -68.03 -37.46
N ILE A 322 -59.68 -67.95 -38.63
CA ILE A 322 -60.22 -68.43 -39.90
C ILE A 322 -60.49 -69.94 -39.82
N ARG A 323 -59.51 -70.74 -39.38
CA ARG A 323 -59.67 -72.19 -39.19
C ARG A 323 -60.81 -72.54 -38.24
N LEU A 324 -60.96 -71.78 -37.16
CA LEU A 324 -62.04 -72.00 -36.21
C LEU A 324 -63.41 -71.67 -36.83
N ASN A 325 -63.49 -70.61 -37.64
CA ASN A 325 -64.70 -70.26 -38.37
C ASN A 325 -65.03 -71.28 -39.47
N GLU A 326 -64.03 -71.82 -40.16
CA GLU A 326 -64.21 -72.93 -41.12
C GLU A 326 -64.78 -74.16 -40.43
N ARG A 327 -64.21 -74.58 -39.28
CA ARG A 327 -64.76 -75.69 -38.48
C ARG A 327 -66.20 -75.44 -38.02
N ARG A 328 -66.52 -74.20 -37.63
CA ARG A 328 -67.90 -73.82 -37.28
C ARG A 328 -68.82 -73.86 -38.49
N ALA A 329 -68.35 -73.44 -39.66
CA ALA A 329 -69.12 -73.48 -40.90
C ALA A 329 -69.36 -74.93 -41.37
N GLU A 330 -68.37 -75.81 -41.26
CA GLU A 330 -68.50 -77.25 -41.49
C GLU A 330 -69.51 -77.89 -40.53
N ALA A 331 -69.37 -77.63 -39.22
CA ALA A 331 -70.34 -78.13 -38.22
C ALA A 331 -71.76 -77.59 -38.45
N ALA A 332 -71.89 -76.34 -38.90
CA ALA A 332 -73.18 -75.78 -39.28
C ALA A 332 -73.73 -76.44 -40.55
N ALA A 333 -72.89 -76.72 -41.56
CA ALA A 333 -73.27 -77.42 -42.77
C ALA A 333 -73.76 -78.85 -42.46
N ASP A 334 -73.06 -79.57 -41.59
CA ASP A 334 -73.47 -80.91 -41.12
C ASP A 334 -74.79 -80.86 -40.33
N TYR A 335 -74.99 -79.82 -39.51
CA TYR A 335 -76.25 -79.59 -38.82
C TYR A 335 -77.40 -79.30 -39.79
N PHE A 336 -77.20 -78.47 -40.81
CA PHE A 336 -78.21 -78.18 -41.82
C PHE A 336 -78.51 -79.40 -42.71
N ALA A 337 -77.48 -80.18 -43.06
CA ALA A 337 -77.64 -81.43 -43.80
C ALA A 337 -78.45 -82.46 -43.01
N SER A 338 -78.09 -82.70 -41.74
CA SER A 338 -78.83 -83.61 -40.85
C SER A 338 -80.27 -83.14 -40.58
N LYS A 339 -80.49 -81.83 -40.42
CA LYS A 339 -81.82 -81.23 -40.31
C LYS A 339 -82.67 -81.43 -41.57
N HIS A 340 -82.11 -81.24 -42.76
CA HIS A 340 -82.81 -81.47 -44.03
C HIS A 340 -83.17 -82.95 -44.23
N ILE A 341 -82.29 -83.86 -43.84
CA ILE A 341 -82.55 -85.32 -43.88
C ILE A 341 -83.71 -85.67 -42.93
N LEU A 342 -83.68 -85.15 -41.70
CA LEU A 342 -84.76 -85.34 -40.72
C LEU A 342 -86.08 -84.73 -41.19
N GLN A 343 -86.05 -83.58 -41.86
CA GLN A 343 -87.24 -82.95 -42.40
C GLN A 343 -87.86 -83.76 -43.55
N LYS A 344 -87.05 -84.26 -44.49
CA LYS A 344 -87.50 -85.20 -45.53
C LYS A 344 -88.08 -86.49 -44.92
N TRP A 345 -87.48 -87.00 -43.84
CA TRP A 345 -88.01 -88.15 -43.11
C TRP A 345 -89.36 -87.88 -42.46
N ARG A 346 -89.53 -86.70 -41.82
CA ARG A 346 -90.81 -86.28 -41.25
C ARG A 346 -91.88 -86.10 -42.32
N GLU A 347 -91.54 -85.54 -43.48
CA GLU A 347 -92.45 -85.40 -44.62
C GLU A 347 -92.88 -86.77 -45.14
N LYS A 348 -91.95 -87.71 -45.32
CA LYS A 348 -92.25 -89.09 -45.74
C LYS A 348 -93.10 -89.85 -44.71
N ALA A 349 -92.90 -89.60 -43.42
CA ALA A 349 -93.74 -90.15 -42.35
C ALA A 349 -95.16 -89.56 -42.36
N ARG A 350 -95.31 -88.26 -42.64
CA ARG A 350 -96.61 -87.60 -42.81
C ARG A 350 -97.38 -88.17 -43.99
N PHE A 351 -96.74 -88.36 -45.14
CA PHE A 351 -97.36 -89.02 -46.30
C PHE A 351 -97.93 -90.40 -45.96
N ARG A 352 -97.20 -91.23 -45.19
CA ARG A 352 -97.71 -92.56 -44.77
C ARG A 352 -98.88 -92.51 -43.79
N ILE A 353 -98.96 -91.46 -42.96
CA ILE A 353 -100.10 -91.26 -42.04
C ILE A 353 -101.32 -90.74 -42.83
N GLU A 354 -101.12 -89.88 -43.81
CA GLU A 354 -102.17 -89.34 -44.68
C GLU A 354 -102.79 -90.43 -45.58
N GLU A 355 -101.99 -91.35 -46.12
CA GLU A 355 -102.49 -92.51 -46.88
C GLU A 355 -103.42 -93.41 -46.03
N ARG A 356 -103.08 -93.64 -44.75
CA ARG A 356 -103.95 -94.42 -43.83
C ARG A 356 -105.26 -93.70 -43.52
N LYS A 357 -105.19 -92.38 -43.28
CA LYS A 357 -106.37 -91.55 -43.01
C LYS A 357 -107.30 -91.42 -44.23
N ALA A 358 -106.74 -91.40 -45.44
CA ALA A 358 -107.54 -91.38 -46.68
C ALA A 358 -108.34 -92.68 -46.89
N LEU A 359 -107.79 -93.83 -46.50
CA LEU A 359 -108.49 -95.12 -46.55
C LEU A 359 -109.61 -95.24 -45.50
N GLU A 360 -109.41 -94.68 -44.31
CA GLU A 360 -110.43 -94.63 -43.25
C GLU A 360 -111.57 -93.65 -43.59
N ALA A 361 -111.26 -92.48 -44.15
CA ALA A 361 -112.26 -91.50 -44.60
C ALA A 361 -113.19 -92.05 -45.70
N ARG A 362 -112.67 -92.87 -46.62
CA ARG A 362 -113.46 -93.52 -47.68
C ARG A 362 -114.49 -94.51 -47.12
N LYS A 363 -114.19 -95.19 -45.99
CA LYS A 363 -115.15 -96.07 -45.29
C LYS A 363 -116.27 -95.30 -44.58
N HIS A 364 -115.97 -94.12 -44.01
CA HIS A 364 -116.97 -93.31 -43.29
C HIS A 364 -117.93 -92.53 -44.20
N VAL A 365 -117.49 -92.13 -45.41
CA VAL A 365 -118.36 -91.46 -46.39
C VAL A 365 -119.42 -92.43 -46.97
N LEU A 366 -119.07 -93.72 -47.09
CA LEU A 366 -120.01 -94.74 -47.56
C LEU A 366 -121.06 -95.13 -46.50
N SER A 367 -120.76 -95.06 -45.20
CA SER A 367 -121.75 -95.37 -44.15
C SER A 367 -122.74 -94.22 -43.87
N PHE A 368 -122.34 -92.97 -44.13
CA PHE A 368 -123.16 -91.78 -43.86
C PHE A 368 -124.26 -91.51 -44.92
N THR A 369 -124.01 -91.90 -46.17
CA THR A 369 -124.94 -91.68 -47.30
C THR A 369 -126.20 -92.56 -47.25
N TYR A 370 -126.15 -93.73 -46.61
CA TYR A 370 -127.33 -94.58 -46.39
C TYR A 370 -128.20 -94.15 -45.20
N PHE A 371 -127.62 -93.53 -44.16
CA PHE A 371 -128.35 -93.08 -42.97
C PHE A 371 -129.17 -91.80 -43.20
N HIS A 372 -128.71 -90.90 -44.08
CA HIS A 372 -129.41 -89.64 -44.35
C HIS A 372 -130.67 -89.78 -45.21
N LYS A 373 -130.77 -90.81 -46.07
CA LYS A 373 -132.00 -91.11 -46.83
C LYS A 373 -133.16 -91.55 -45.92
N TRP A 374 -132.87 -92.14 -44.76
CA TRP A 374 -133.87 -92.59 -43.79
C TRP A 374 -134.40 -91.44 -42.88
N ARG A 375 -133.56 -90.46 -42.54
CA ARG A 375 -133.91 -89.36 -41.63
C ARG A 375 -134.71 -88.22 -42.27
N ALA A 376 -134.67 -88.10 -43.60
CA ALA A 376 -135.43 -87.10 -44.34
C ALA A 376 -136.95 -87.41 -44.41
N ALA A 377 -137.35 -88.67 -44.21
CA ALA A 377 -138.74 -89.10 -44.26
C ALA A 377 -139.56 -88.79 -42.98
N THR A 378 -138.92 -88.46 -41.84
CA THR A 378 -139.58 -88.39 -40.53
C THR A 378 -139.74 -86.98 -39.93
N ARG A 379 -139.27 -85.90 -40.60
CA ARG A 379 -139.26 -84.54 -40.01
C ARG A 379 -140.30 -83.55 -40.55
N LYS A 380 -141.22 -83.96 -41.42
CA LYS A 380 -142.21 -83.03 -42.04
C LYS A 380 -143.46 -82.71 -41.20
N SER A 381 -143.59 -83.11 -39.91
CA SER A 381 -144.88 -82.96 -39.18
C SER A 381 -144.93 -82.15 -37.88
N LYS A 382 -143.87 -81.48 -37.39
CA LYS A 382 -143.94 -80.85 -36.04
C LYS A 382 -143.44 -79.41 -35.80
N GLU A 383 -142.92 -78.66 -36.79
CA GLU A 383 -142.25 -77.37 -36.51
C GLU A 383 -142.97 -76.10 -37.01
N ALA A 384 -144.29 -75.99 -36.82
CA ALA A 384 -145.05 -74.81 -37.24
C ALA A 384 -145.69 -73.96 -36.11
N LYS A 385 -145.41 -74.22 -34.81
CA LYS A 385 -146.14 -73.53 -33.70
C LYS A 385 -145.30 -72.86 -32.58
N TYR A 386 -143.97 -72.75 -32.69
CA TYR A 386 -143.13 -72.19 -31.60
C TYR A 386 -142.13 -71.07 -31.98
N THR A 387 -142.27 -70.42 -33.14
CA THR A 387 -141.24 -69.52 -33.69
C THR A 387 -141.39 -68.03 -33.37
N GLU A 388 -142.49 -67.57 -32.76
CA GLU A 388 -142.71 -66.13 -32.53
C GLU A 388 -142.43 -65.65 -31.09
N ALA A 389 -142.77 -66.41 -30.05
CA ALA A 389 -142.54 -65.98 -28.66
C ALA A 389 -141.06 -66.02 -28.22
N TYR A 390 -140.21 -66.82 -28.87
CA TYR A 390 -138.79 -66.99 -28.50
C TYR A 390 -137.88 -65.82 -28.97
N LYS A 391 -138.34 -64.99 -29.91
CA LYS A 391 -137.52 -63.93 -30.52
C LYS A 391 -137.41 -62.67 -29.65
N THR A 392 -138.44 -62.33 -28.89
CA THR A 392 -138.51 -61.13 -28.04
C THR A 392 -137.70 -61.28 -26.74
N MET A 393 -137.75 -62.44 -26.08
CA MET A 393 -136.96 -62.70 -24.87
C MET A 393 -135.45 -62.74 -25.13
N ARG A 394 -135.03 -63.30 -26.28
CA ARG A 394 -133.62 -63.43 -26.67
C ARG A 394 -132.91 -62.08 -26.86
N ARG A 395 -133.63 -61.02 -27.29
CA ARG A 395 -133.04 -59.68 -27.49
C ARG A 395 -132.70 -58.97 -26.18
N ARG A 396 -133.57 -59.04 -25.15
CA ARG A 396 -133.31 -58.39 -23.84
C ARG A 396 -132.13 -59.02 -23.10
N VAL A 397 -132.06 -60.36 -23.07
CA VAL A 397 -130.97 -61.07 -22.39
C VAL A 397 -129.61 -60.77 -23.04
N LYS A 398 -129.54 -60.77 -24.38
CA LYS A 398 -128.30 -60.42 -25.10
C LYS A 398 -127.83 -58.99 -24.80
N MET A 399 -128.76 -58.03 -24.72
CA MET A 399 -128.40 -56.64 -24.47
C MET A 399 -127.85 -56.44 -23.05
N ASN A 400 -128.44 -57.10 -22.04
CA ASN A 400 -127.94 -57.02 -20.66
C ASN A 400 -126.58 -57.71 -20.49
N ILE A 401 -126.37 -58.88 -21.10
CA ILE A 401 -125.07 -59.58 -21.08
C ILE A 401 -123.99 -58.74 -21.77
N ALA A 402 -124.31 -58.07 -22.89
CA ALA A 402 -123.36 -57.20 -23.57
C ALA A 402 -122.98 -55.98 -22.70
N ARG A 403 -123.94 -55.39 -21.98
CA ARG A 403 -123.67 -54.25 -21.08
C ARG A 403 -122.77 -54.64 -19.90
N THR A 404 -123.07 -55.76 -19.22
CA THR A 404 -122.23 -56.23 -18.11
C THR A 404 -120.83 -56.65 -18.58
N ALA A 405 -120.73 -57.35 -19.72
CA ALA A 405 -119.44 -57.70 -20.30
C ALA A 405 -118.61 -56.47 -20.67
N LEU A 406 -119.23 -55.41 -21.21
CA LEU A 406 -118.54 -54.17 -21.56
C LEU A 406 -118.06 -53.38 -20.33
N ILE A 407 -118.84 -53.37 -19.25
CA ILE A 407 -118.43 -52.71 -17.99
C ILE A 407 -117.21 -53.43 -17.40
N VAL A 408 -117.28 -54.76 -17.27
CA VAL A 408 -116.17 -55.58 -16.76
C VAL A 408 -114.93 -55.44 -17.67
N TRP A 409 -115.13 -55.42 -18.99
CA TRP A 409 -114.03 -55.22 -19.93
C TRP A 409 -113.38 -53.83 -19.78
N ARG A 410 -114.18 -52.77 -19.62
CA ARG A 410 -113.64 -51.42 -19.39
C ARG A 410 -112.86 -51.33 -18.08
N GLU A 411 -113.38 -51.90 -17.01
CA GLU A 411 -112.73 -51.93 -15.69
C GLU A 411 -111.41 -52.73 -15.73
N LYS A 412 -111.39 -53.87 -16.45
CA LYS A 412 -110.17 -54.65 -16.69
C LYS A 412 -109.18 -53.93 -17.60
N ALA A 413 -109.65 -53.25 -18.64
CA ALA A 413 -108.79 -52.45 -19.51
C ALA A 413 -108.16 -51.26 -18.76
N THR A 414 -108.90 -50.61 -17.86
CA THR A 414 -108.34 -49.54 -17.01
C THR A 414 -107.33 -50.10 -16.01
N GLN A 415 -107.60 -51.27 -15.41
CA GLN A 415 -106.66 -51.95 -14.52
C GLN A 415 -105.37 -52.35 -15.27
N MET A 416 -105.47 -52.88 -16.50
CA MET A 416 -104.30 -53.21 -17.32
C MET A 416 -103.49 -51.97 -17.68
N ARG A 417 -104.14 -50.86 -18.04
CA ARG A 417 -103.42 -49.58 -18.29
C ARG A 417 -102.69 -49.08 -17.05
N GLN A 418 -103.30 -49.17 -15.88
CA GLN A 418 -102.64 -48.80 -14.62
C GLN A 418 -101.44 -49.70 -14.33
N MET A 419 -101.56 -51.02 -14.53
CA MET A 419 -100.44 -51.96 -14.40
C MET A 419 -99.33 -51.65 -15.41
N ASP A 420 -99.66 -51.33 -16.66
CA ASP A 420 -98.68 -50.97 -17.69
C ASP A 420 -97.93 -49.68 -17.34
N VAL A 421 -98.62 -48.66 -16.81
CA VAL A 421 -97.98 -47.43 -16.31
C VAL A 421 -97.03 -47.75 -15.15
N THR A 422 -97.45 -48.55 -14.17
CA THR A 422 -96.56 -48.94 -13.05
C THR A 422 -95.37 -49.79 -13.51
N ALA A 423 -95.53 -50.62 -14.55
CA ALA A 423 -94.46 -51.41 -15.13
C ALA A 423 -93.46 -50.53 -15.89
N GLN A 424 -93.93 -49.50 -16.59
CA GLN A 424 -93.08 -48.50 -17.25
C GLN A 424 -92.29 -47.67 -16.23
N GLU A 425 -92.93 -47.24 -15.13
CA GLU A 425 -92.25 -46.54 -14.04
C GLU A 425 -91.17 -47.42 -13.39
N PHE A 426 -91.45 -48.72 -13.18
CA PHE A 426 -90.46 -49.65 -12.65
C PHE A 426 -89.27 -49.85 -13.60
N ARG A 427 -89.51 -49.95 -14.91
CA ARG A 427 -88.44 -50.01 -15.93
C ARG A 427 -87.60 -48.73 -15.90
N ALA A 428 -88.23 -47.56 -15.89
CA ALA A 428 -87.53 -46.28 -15.83
C ALA A 428 -86.65 -46.17 -14.57
N ARG A 429 -87.15 -46.58 -13.39
CA ARG A 429 -86.34 -46.63 -12.16
C ARG A 429 -85.16 -47.60 -12.28
N LYS A 430 -85.39 -48.78 -12.84
CA LYS A 430 -84.35 -49.81 -13.02
C LYS A 430 -83.28 -49.37 -14.02
N ASP A 431 -83.65 -48.66 -15.07
CA ASP A 431 -82.71 -48.12 -16.06
C ASP A 431 -81.84 -47.02 -15.44
N VAL A 432 -82.41 -46.14 -14.61
CA VAL A 432 -81.64 -45.14 -13.84
C VAL A 432 -80.68 -45.81 -12.85
N GLU A 433 -81.12 -46.86 -12.15
CA GLU A 433 -80.24 -47.63 -11.25
C GLU A 433 -79.12 -48.35 -12.01
N SER A 434 -79.44 -48.94 -13.16
CA SER A 434 -78.46 -49.59 -14.04
C SER A 434 -77.44 -48.58 -14.56
N ALA A 435 -77.87 -47.40 -14.98
CA ALA A 435 -77.00 -46.30 -15.39
C ALA A 435 -76.10 -45.84 -14.23
N ARG A 436 -76.63 -45.73 -13.00
CA ARG A 436 -75.84 -45.41 -11.80
C ARG A 436 -74.80 -46.48 -11.49
N ARG A 437 -75.15 -47.77 -11.55
CA ARG A 437 -74.19 -48.87 -11.33
C ARG A 437 -73.10 -48.89 -12.40
N THR A 438 -73.48 -48.63 -13.65
CA THR A 438 -72.52 -48.57 -14.78
C THR A 438 -71.59 -47.36 -14.63
N ALA A 439 -72.11 -46.19 -14.29
CA ALA A 439 -71.32 -45.00 -14.01
C ALA A 439 -70.39 -45.19 -12.80
N HIS A 440 -70.89 -45.78 -11.72
CA HIS A 440 -70.08 -46.10 -10.54
C HIS A 440 -68.98 -47.11 -10.86
N GLY A 441 -69.28 -48.16 -11.63
CA GLY A 441 -68.29 -49.11 -12.13
C GLY A 441 -67.24 -48.45 -13.04
N ALA A 442 -67.65 -47.53 -13.91
CA ALA A 442 -66.74 -46.75 -14.74
C ALA A 442 -65.83 -45.85 -13.89
N ILE A 443 -66.37 -45.18 -12.86
CA ILE A 443 -65.58 -44.35 -11.95
C ILE A 443 -64.57 -45.19 -11.17
N ILE A 444 -64.98 -46.34 -10.61
CA ILE A 444 -64.07 -47.24 -9.89
C ILE A 444 -62.98 -47.75 -10.82
N THR A 445 -63.33 -48.20 -12.03
CA THR A 445 -62.33 -48.70 -12.99
C THR A 445 -61.36 -47.60 -13.44
N MET A 446 -61.83 -46.36 -13.64
CA MET A 446 -60.96 -45.22 -13.92
C MET A 446 -60.06 -44.87 -12.72
N PHE A 447 -60.60 -44.89 -11.50
CA PHE A 447 -59.84 -44.61 -10.28
C PHE A 447 -58.74 -45.67 -10.07
N ASN A 448 -59.09 -46.95 -10.13
CA ASN A 448 -58.12 -48.05 -10.00
C ASN A 448 -57.06 -48.00 -11.10
N LYS A 449 -57.44 -47.59 -12.32
CA LYS A 449 -56.48 -47.42 -13.42
C LYS A 449 -55.56 -46.22 -13.19
N ALA A 450 -56.07 -45.12 -12.63
CA ALA A 450 -55.25 -43.96 -12.26
C ALA A 450 -54.27 -44.31 -11.14
N GLU A 451 -54.72 -45.07 -10.14
CA GLU A 451 -53.88 -45.58 -9.05
C GLU A 451 -52.78 -46.51 -9.60
N GLN A 452 -53.12 -47.46 -10.47
CA GLN A 452 -52.13 -48.32 -11.14
C GLN A 452 -51.12 -47.53 -11.99
N VAL A 453 -51.55 -46.49 -12.70
CA VAL A 453 -50.64 -45.62 -13.46
C VAL A 453 -49.73 -44.85 -12.51
N GLN A 454 -50.25 -44.37 -11.38
CA GLN A 454 -49.46 -43.69 -10.37
C GLN A 454 -48.44 -44.63 -9.71
N GLU A 455 -48.83 -45.85 -9.35
CA GLU A 455 -47.92 -46.88 -8.84
C GLU A 455 -46.85 -47.26 -9.86
N ALA A 456 -47.23 -47.44 -11.14
CA ALA A 456 -46.29 -47.71 -12.22
C ALA A 456 -45.31 -46.56 -12.42
N ASN A 457 -45.76 -45.31 -12.30
CA ASN A 457 -44.89 -44.14 -12.36
C ASN A 457 -43.91 -44.10 -11.18
N LEU A 458 -44.38 -44.37 -9.95
CA LEU A 458 -43.51 -44.45 -8.78
C LEU A 458 -42.47 -45.57 -8.91
N GLN A 459 -42.86 -46.72 -9.45
CA GLN A 459 -41.96 -47.82 -9.75
C GLN A 459 -40.97 -47.46 -10.86
N ALA A 460 -41.41 -46.76 -11.90
CA ALA A 460 -40.55 -46.26 -12.96
C ALA A 460 -39.53 -45.25 -12.41
N ASP A 461 -39.93 -44.32 -11.55
CA ASP A 461 -39.04 -43.37 -10.89
C ASP A 461 -38.04 -44.07 -9.98
N ALA A 462 -38.49 -45.05 -9.18
CA ALA A 462 -37.61 -45.87 -8.37
C ALA A 462 -36.61 -46.66 -9.23
N PHE A 463 -37.06 -47.19 -10.36
CA PHE A 463 -36.21 -47.88 -11.32
C PHE A 463 -35.24 -46.92 -11.98
N PHE A 464 -35.67 -45.73 -12.41
CA PHE A 464 -34.80 -44.68 -12.95
C PHE A 464 -33.75 -44.27 -11.94
N ARG A 465 -34.11 -44.08 -10.66
CA ARG A 465 -33.14 -43.77 -9.60
C ARG A 465 -32.14 -44.91 -9.39
N LYS A 466 -32.60 -46.16 -9.33
CA LYS A 466 -31.72 -47.34 -9.24
C LYS A 466 -30.80 -47.45 -10.46
N ASN A 467 -31.34 -47.31 -11.66
CA ASN A 467 -30.58 -47.33 -12.90
C ASN A 467 -29.62 -46.14 -13.00
N LEU A 468 -29.96 -44.97 -12.48
CA LEU A 468 -29.09 -43.80 -12.50
C LEU A 468 -27.93 -44.00 -11.50
N ILE A 469 -28.19 -44.62 -10.35
CA ILE A 469 -27.17 -45.04 -9.38
C ILE A 469 -26.27 -46.14 -9.97
N GLU A 470 -26.83 -47.17 -10.59
CA GLU A 470 -26.10 -48.28 -11.22
C GLU A 470 -25.33 -47.82 -12.47
N ARG A 471 -25.93 -47.01 -13.33
CA ARG A 471 -25.35 -46.59 -14.62
C ARG A 471 -24.33 -45.48 -14.46
N LEU A 472 -24.51 -44.57 -13.51
CA LEU A 472 -23.49 -43.57 -13.19
C LEU A 472 -22.40 -44.09 -12.25
N HIS A 473 -22.55 -45.30 -11.68
CA HIS A 473 -21.60 -45.88 -10.72
C HIS A 473 -21.14 -44.87 -9.66
N ILE A 474 -22.00 -43.90 -9.26
CA ILE A 474 -21.62 -42.76 -8.42
C ILE A 474 -21.14 -43.24 -7.04
N PHE A 475 -21.60 -44.43 -6.62
CA PHE A 475 -21.17 -45.11 -5.40
C PHE A 475 -20.39 -46.41 -5.65
N GLY A 476 -20.06 -46.71 -6.91
CA GLY A 476 -19.20 -47.85 -7.25
C GLY A 476 -17.74 -47.57 -6.88
N SER A 477 -17.05 -48.59 -6.37
CA SER A 477 -15.61 -48.56 -6.03
C SER A 477 -14.73 -47.99 -7.16
N ASN A 478 -15.15 -48.13 -8.41
CA ASN A 478 -14.38 -47.69 -9.58
C ASN A 478 -14.31 -46.17 -9.78
N TRP A 479 -15.22 -45.35 -9.22
CA TRP A 479 -15.07 -43.88 -9.21
C TRP A 479 -14.39 -43.40 -7.93
N LEU A 480 -14.68 -44.03 -6.80
CA LEU A 480 -14.08 -43.71 -5.51
C LEU A 480 -12.57 -43.95 -5.49
N VAL A 481 -12.06 -45.00 -6.13
CA VAL A 481 -10.62 -45.30 -6.13
C VAL A 481 -9.80 -44.25 -6.89
N PRO A 482 -10.13 -43.88 -8.15
CA PRO A 482 -9.43 -42.79 -8.84
C PRO A 482 -9.60 -41.45 -8.14
N THR A 483 -10.79 -41.15 -7.60
CA THR A 483 -11.01 -39.86 -6.92
C THR A 483 -10.24 -39.79 -5.61
N ARG A 484 -10.17 -40.89 -4.84
CA ARG A 484 -9.31 -41.00 -3.65
C ARG A 484 -7.83 -40.91 -4.01
N GLN A 485 -7.39 -41.56 -5.09
CA GLN A 485 -6.02 -41.44 -5.57
C GLN A 485 -5.71 -40.01 -6.02
N VAL A 486 -6.62 -39.31 -6.68
CA VAL A 486 -6.44 -37.89 -7.05
C VAL A 486 -6.36 -37.01 -5.81
N LEU A 487 -7.23 -37.22 -4.81
CA LEU A 487 -7.18 -36.48 -3.54
C LEU A 487 -5.91 -36.80 -2.73
N GLU A 488 -5.48 -38.06 -2.69
CA GLU A 488 -4.22 -38.46 -2.06
C GLU A 488 -3.01 -37.88 -2.79
N ASN A 489 -3.03 -37.85 -4.12
CA ASN A 489 -1.99 -37.22 -4.92
C ASN A 489 -1.96 -35.69 -4.74
N GLN A 490 -3.12 -35.04 -4.62
CA GLN A 490 -3.21 -33.62 -4.26
C GLN A 490 -2.64 -33.38 -2.87
N ARG A 491 -3.02 -34.21 -1.88
CA ARG A 491 -2.50 -34.12 -0.52
C ARG A 491 -0.98 -34.30 -0.48
N ARG A 492 -0.44 -35.29 -1.20
CA ARG A 492 1.01 -35.49 -1.35
C ARG A 492 1.66 -34.29 -2.03
N ALA A 493 1.07 -33.75 -3.09
CA ALA A 493 1.59 -32.56 -3.78
C ALA A 493 1.63 -31.33 -2.86
N ASP A 494 0.62 -31.15 -2.03
CA ASP A 494 0.57 -30.07 -1.03
C ASP A 494 1.59 -30.30 0.10
N GLU A 495 1.78 -31.54 0.55
CA GLU A 495 2.86 -31.91 1.47
C GLU A 495 4.24 -31.62 0.86
N TYR A 496 4.47 -31.97 -0.41
CA TYR A 496 5.71 -31.63 -1.12
C TYR A 496 5.90 -30.11 -1.29
N ARG A 497 4.83 -29.36 -1.56
CA ARG A 497 4.90 -27.88 -1.61
C ARG A 497 5.21 -27.31 -0.23
N SER A 498 4.58 -27.81 0.83
CA SER A 498 4.82 -27.34 2.20
C SER A 498 6.25 -27.63 2.66
N THR A 499 6.78 -28.82 2.37
CA THR A 499 8.15 -29.19 2.69
C THR A 499 9.15 -28.38 1.87
N ARG A 500 8.91 -28.18 0.57
CA ARG A 500 9.79 -27.37 -0.30
C ARG A 500 9.79 -25.89 0.10
N THR A 501 8.63 -25.32 0.42
CA THR A 501 8.53 -23.94 0.93
C THR A 501 9.19 -23.80 2.30
N ALA A 502 9.03 -24.78 3.19
CA ALA A 502 9.74 -24.83 4.47
C ALA A 502 11.26 -24.94 4.28
N SER A 503 11.76 -25.81 3.38
CA SER A 503 13.18 -25.91 3.06
C SER A 503 13.74 -24.60 2.50
N TYR A 504 13.00 -23.94 1.59
CA TYR A 504 13.38 -22.64 1.05
C TYR A 504 13.43 -21.56 2.15
N ALA A 505 12.43 -21.53 3.03
CA ALA A 505 12.40 -20.62 4.17
C ALA A 505 13.57 -20.85 5.12
N VAL A 506 13.89 -22.11 5.46
CA VAL A 506 15.05 -22.48 6.29
C VAL A 506 16.36 -22.06 5.61
N GLN A 507 16.51 -22.25 4.30
CA GLN A 507 17.68 -21.81 3.56
C GLN A 507 17.82 -20.28 3.60
N MET A 508 16.73 -19.53 3.41
CA MET A 508 16.73 -18.07 3.51
C MET A 508 17.06 -17.59 4.92
N LEU A 509 16.50 -18.22 5.96
CA LEU A 509 16.84 -17.94 7.36
C LEU A 509 18.31 -18.22 7.64
N ARG A 510 18.88 -19.29 7.09
CA ARG A 510 20.32 -19.60 7.22
C ARG A 510 21.18 -18.55 6.52
N ASN A 511 20.76 -18.08 5.35
CA ASN A 511 21.43 -17.00 4.63
C ASN A 511 21.36 -15.67 5.40
N TRP A 512 20.21 -15.31 5.95
CA TRP A 512 20.05 -14.12 6.79
C TRP A 512 20.85 -14.22 8.09
N ARG A 513 20.86 -15.39 8.73
CA ARG A 513 21.69 -15.66 9.90
C ARG A 513 23.17 -15.45 9.56
N ASN A 514 23.63 -16.01 8.46
CA ASN A 514 25.02 -15.85 8.01
C ASN A 514 25.34 -14.39 7.65
N ALA A 515 24.40 -13.66 7.05
CA ALA A 515 24.56 -12.24 6.77
C ALA A 515 24.68 -11.43 8.07
N ALA A 516 23.80 -11.68 9.04
CA ALA A 516 23.85 -11.05 10.37
C ALA A 516 25.14 -11.38 11.14
N PHE A 517 25.64 -12.63 11.04
CA PHE A 517 26.95 -12.98 11.61
C PHE A 517 28.09 -12.24 10.92
N ARG A 518 28.05 -12.07 9.59
CA ARG A 518 29.07 -11.30 8.86
C ARG A 518 29.05 -9.83 9.24
N THR A 519 27.87 -9.21 9.35
CA THR A 519 27.76 -7.81 9.77
C THR A 519 28.27 -7.62 11.19
N LYS A 520 27.85 -8.50 12.12
CA LYS A 520 28.34 -8.46 13.51
C LYS A 520 29.85 -8.63 13.59
N ARG A 521 30.43 -9.56 12.81
CA ARG A 521 31.88 -9.74 12.76
C ARG A 521 32.62 -8.53 12.19
N LEU A 522 32.04 -7.88 11.17
CA LEU A 522 32.59 -6.64 10.62
C LEU A 522 32.53 -5.48 11.61
N GLU A 523 31.47 -5.40 12.44
CA GLU A 523 31.38 -4.45 13.55
C GLU A 523 32.45 -4.73 14.61
N GLU A 524 32.59 -5.99 15.05
CA GLU A 524 33.65 -6.40 15.98
C GLU A 524 35.06 -6.11 15.45
N ASP A 525 35.32 -6.41 14.16
CA ASP A 525 36.59 -6.08 13.50
C ASP A 525 36.83 -4.56 13.42
N ALA A 526 35.78 -3.78 13.16
CA ALA A 526 35.84 -2.32 13.15
C ALA A 526 36.17 -1.75 14.55
N ASP A 527 35.56 -2.28 15.61
CA ASP A 527 35.85 -1.90 17.00
C ASP A 527 37.28 -2.24 17.40
N VAL A 528 37.78 -3.42 17.01
CA VAL A 528 39.19 -3.81 17.25
C VAL A 528 40.15 -2.86 16.53
N LEU A 529 39.86 -2.49 15.28
CA LEU A 529 40.65 -1.52 14.53
C LEU A 529 40.59 -0.13 15.16
N PHE A 530 39.42 0.28 15.63
CA PHE A 530 39.21 1.54 16.35
C PHE A 530 40.09 1.59 17.60
N HIS A 531 40.04 0.57 18.47
CA HIS A 531 40.87 0.50 19.67
C HIS A 531 42.38 0.42 19.35
N ARG A 532 42.77 -0.26 18.28
CA ARG A 532 44.18 -0.30 17.84
C ARG A 532 44.65 1.09 17.39
N ASN A 533 43.81 1.81 16.67
CA ASN A 533 44.10 3.17 16.22
C ASN A 533 44.13 4.15 17.39
N GLU A 534 43.19 4.07 18.33
CA GLU A 534 43.23 4.84 19.58
C GLU A 534 44.50 4.58 20.37
N LYS A 535 44.89 3.31 20.57
CA LYS A 535 46.15 2.96 21.23
C LYS A 535 47.36 3.54 20.50
N ARG A 536 47.41 3.46 19.17
CA ARG A 536 48.47 4.10 18.37
C ARG A 536 48.46 5.62 18.54
N ARG A 537 47.28 6.25 18.58
CA ARG A 537 47.12 7.69 18.77
C ARG A 537 47.60 8.11 20.16
N ALA A 538 47.22 7.38 21.21
CA ALA A 538 47.67 7.59 22.58
C ALA A 538 49.18 7.37 22.72
N LEU A 539 49.74 6.31 22.14
CA LEU A 539 51.19 6.09 22.10
C LEU A 539 51.92 7.20 21.34
N GLY A 540 51.35 7.69 20.24
CA GLY A 540 51.88 8.84 19.51
C GLY A 540 51.89 10.12 20.34
N PHE A 541 50.84 10.37 21.13
CA PHE A 541 50.83 11.48 22.09
C PHE A 541 51.88 11.31 23.19
N LEU A 542 51.99 10.10 23.78
CA LEU A 542 53.00 9.81 24.80
C LEU A 542 54.44 9.91 24.25
N GLN A 543 54.67 9.52 23.00
CA GLN A 543 55.98 9.63 22.36
C GLN A 543 56.32 11.10 22.07
N LYS A 544 55.36 11.90 21.59
CA LYS A 544 55.52 13.35 21.44
C LYS A 544 55.79 14.04 22.79
N TRP A 545 55.08 13.63 23.83
CA TRP A 545 55.32 14.11 25.20
C TRP A 545 56.71 13.74 25.69
N ARG A 546 57.14 12.48 25.49
CA ARG A 546 58.48 12.03 25.83
C ARG A 546 59.57 12.81 25.06
N GLN A 547 59.34 13.11 23.78
CA GLN A 547 60.22 13.95 22.97
C GLN A 547 60.26 15.39 23.47
N ALA A 548 59.12 15.99 23.82
CA ALA A 548 59.05 17.33 24.39
C ALA A 548 59.75 17.40 25.77
N SER A 549 59.59 16.38 26.61
CA SER A 549 60.24 16.31 27.92
C SER A 549 61.74 16.02 27.83
N ALA A 550 62.17 15.22 26.84
CA ALA A 550 63.60 14.94 26.62
C ALA A 550 64.33 16.08 25.89
N GLY A 551 63.63 16.81 25.00
CA GLY A 551 64.13 18.00 24.31
C GLY A 551 64.24 19.24 25.20
N SER A 552 63.53 19.25 26.34
CA SER A 552 63.58 20.34 27.33
C SER A 552 64.97 20.60 27.93
N ASN A 553 65.94 19.68 27.80
CA ASN A 553 67.31 19.86 28.27
C ASN A 553 68.35 20.06 27.15
N SER A 554 67.95 20.10 25.87
CA SER A 554 68.90 20.31 24.76
C SER A 554 68.50 21.40 23.75
N GLU A 555 67.36 22.07 23.93
CA GLU A 555 66.85 23.08 22.99
C GLU A 555 67.02 24.54 23.45
N GLU A 556 67.94 24.83 24.37
CA GLU A 556 68.39 26.22 24.60
C GLU A 556 69.50 26.68 23.64
N ALA A 557 69.98 25.82 22.72
CA ALA A 557 71.13 26.16 21.86
C ALA A 557 70.90 26.19 20.33
N VAL A 558 69.72 25.84 19.80
CA VAL A 558 69.55 25.72 18.32
C VAL A 558 68.20 26.27 17.79
N ARG A 559 67.53 27.16 18.52
CA ARG A 559 66.26 27.76 18.08
C ARG A 559 66.42 29.05 17.26
N GLU A 560 67.16 29.01 16.15
CA GLU A 560 67.07 30.07 15.11
C GLU A 560 67.05 29.52 13.67
N VAL A 561 67.35 28.24 13.47
CA VAL A 561 67.58 27.51 12.21
C VAL A 561 66.41 26.95 11.38
N SER A 562 65.12 27.26 11.56
CA SER A 562 64.10 26.65 10.67
C SER A 562 62.69 27.25 10.76
N LEU A 563 62.49 28.41 10.15
CA LEU A 563 61.16 28.91 9.81
C LEU A 563 61.10 29.18 8.30
N VAL A 564 60.88 28.13 7.52
CA VAL A 564 60.33 28.27 6.16
C VAL A 564 58.88 27.80 6.21
N PRO A 565 57.89 28.68 6.01
CA PRO A 565 56.50 28.28 5.95
C PRO A 565 56.25 27.58 4.61
N ALA A 566 56.09 26.26 4.65
CA ALA A 566 55.59 25.51 3.50
C ALA A 566 54.17 25.97 3.19
N THR A 567 53.99 26.53 1.99
CA THR A 567 52.72 27.02 1.46
C THR A 567 51.61 25.95 1.48
N PRO A 568 50.32 26.34 1.59
CA PRO A 568 49.18 25.41 1.70
C PRO A 568 49.05 24.42 0.54
N ALA A 569 49.64 24.71 -0.63
CA ALA A 569 49.62 23.84 -1.80
C ALA A 569 50.45 22.55 -1.62
N ALA A 570 51.53 22.58 -0.82
CA ALA A 570 52.40 21.43 -0.63
C ALA A 570 51.79 20.34 0.27
N ARG A 571 50.88 20.70 1.20
CA ARG A 571 50.16 19.72 2.04
C ARG A 571 49.12 18.91 1.28
N ARG A 572 48.61 19.40 0.13
CA ARG A 572 47.56 18.73 -0.63
C ARG A 572 48.08 17.51 -1.41
N ASN A 573 49.36 17.49 -1.79
CA ASN A 573 49.97 16.36 -2.50
C ASN A 573 50.39 15.20 -1.57
N GLN A 574 50.61 15.45 -0.27
CA GLN A 574 50.98 14.38 0.67
C GLN A 574 49.79 13.51 1.10
N LEU A 575 48.56 14.02 0.99
CA LEU A 575 47.34 13.27 1.30
C LEU A 575 46.82 12.42 0.13
N LEU A 576 47.27 12.68 -1.10
CA LEU A 576 46.92 11.88 -2.28
C LEU A 576 47.87 10.68 -2.49
N ALA A 577 49.03 10.66 -1.86
CA ALA A 577 50.00 9.57 -2.00
C ALA A 577 49.78 8.40 -1.01
N SER A 578 48.90 8.53 -0.01
CA SER A 578 48.69 7.49 1.03
C SER A 578 47.36 6.75 0.93
N THR A 579 46.58 6.97 -0.13
CA THR A 579 45.29 6.30 -0.36
C THR A 579 45.33 5.48 -1.64
N THR A 580 46.33 4.62 -1.79
CA THR A 580 46.15 3.38 -2.56
C THR A 580 45.66 2.31 -1.58
N PRO A 581 44.38 1.95 -1.57
CA PRO A 581 43.98 0.71 -0.95
C PRO A 581 44.61 -0.41 -1.79
N ALA A 582 45.49 -1.20 -1.18
CA ALA A 582 45.85 -2.50 -1.71
C ALA A 582 44.61 -3.41 -1.64
N TYR A 583 43.69 -3.21 -2.59
CA TYR A 583 42.59 -4.11 -2.85
C TYR A 583 43.16 -5.19 -3.76
N THR A 584 43.68 -6.26 -3.16
CA THR A 584 43.90 -7.53 -3.85
C THR A 584 42.51 -8.06 -4.20
N PRO A 585 42.08 -8.09 -5.48
CA PRO A 585 40.86 -8.78 -5.82
C PRO A 585 41.11 -10.27 -5.60
N ALA A 586 40.34 -10.87 -4.70
CA ALA A 586 40.22 -12.31 -4.62
C ALA A 586 39.63 -12.82 -5.94
N VAL A 587 40.51 -13.16 -6.89
CA VAL A 587 40.17 -13.96 -8.06
C VAL A 587 39.86 -15.36 -7.55
N GLY A 588 38.61 -15.79 -7.68
CA GLY A 588 38.20 -17.16 -7.43
C GLY A 588 37.09 -17.31 -6.41
N LEU A 589 35.91 -16.71 -6.65
CA LEU A 589 34.68 -17.07 -5.94
C LEU A 589 33.40 -16.69 -6.69
N PHE A 590 33.47 -16.59 -8.03
CA PHE A 590 32.29 -16.70 -8.87
C PHE A 590 32.32 -18.08 -9.51
N GLY A 591 31.53 -18.98 -8.93
CA GLY A 591 31.22 -20.27 -9.51
C GLY A 591 30.69 -20.08 -10.92
N ARG A 592 31.33 -20.79 -11.84
CA ARG A 592 30.84 -21.09 -13.18
C ARG A 592 29.59 -21.95 -13.01
N ASN A 593 28.41 -21.36 -13.23
CA ASN A 593 27.20 -22.12 -13.44
C ASN A 593 27.25 -22.66 -14.88
N ASP A 594 27.86 -23.83 -15.06
CA ASP A 594 27.61 -24.67 -16.22
C ASP A 594 26.31 -25.46 -15.95
N ASP A 595 25.16 -24.81 -16.15
CA ASP A 595 23.90 -25.53 -16.42
C ASP A 595 23.78 -25.68 -17.93
N ALA A 596 24.56 -26.61 -18.48
CA ALA A 596 24.27 -27.21 -19.78
C ALA A 596 23.23 -28.30 -19.53
N VAL A 597 21.98 -27.96 -19.80
CA VAL A 597 20.91 -28.94 -19.98
C VAL A 597 21.20 -29.63 -21.31
N GLU A 598 21.83 -30.80 -21.25
CA GLU A 598 21.79 -31.76 -22.35
C GLU A 598 20.35 -32.28 -22.43
N GLU A 599 19.68 -31.90 -23.51
CA GLU A 599 18.55 -32.65 -24.07
C GLU A 599 19.09 -33.99 -24.55
N GLU A 600 18.78 -35.07 -23.84
CA GLU A 600 18.77 -36.43 -24.39
C GLU A 600 17.32 -36.89 -24.58
N GLU A 601 17.13 -37.62 -25.69
CA GLU A 601 15.91 -38.11 -26.34
C GLU A 601 14.93 -38.92 -25.46
#